data_AF-A0A7C5IXN0-F1
#
_entry.id   AF-A0A7C5IXN0-F1
#
_cell.length_a   1.000
_cell.length_b   1.000
_cell.length_c   1.000
_cell.angle_alpha   90.00
_cell.angle_beta   90.00
_cell.angle_gamma   90.00
#
_symmetry.space_group_name_H-M   'P 1'
#
loop_
_entity.id
_entity.type
_entity.pdbx_description
1 polymer ?
#
loop_
_entity_poly.entity_id
_entity_poly.type
_entity_poly.pdbx_seq_one_letter_code
_entity_poly.pdbx_strand_id
1 'polypeptide(L)' 'LTSGEMALLEILARNPNRVLSRDRLIDLLKGYERSPYDRSIDVRITRLRHKIEPDPREPRYIRTVWGKGYMFTPEPDAA' A
#
# COMPACT_ATOMS: atom_id res chain seq x y z
N LEU A 1 -3.14 -9.41 9.36
CA LEU A 1 -2.21 -8.36 8.88
C LEU A 1 -1.20 -8.09 9.99
N THR A 2 0.09 -7.90 9.69
CA THR A 2 1.05 -7.42 10.72
C THR A 2 0.78 -5.94 11.01
N SER A 3 1.29 -5.40 12.13
CA SER A 3 1.10 -3.99 12.49
C SER A 3 1.53 -3.03 11.37
N GLY A 4 2.63 -3.31 10.70
CA GLY A 4 3.13 -2.50 9.59
C GLY A 4 2.39 -2.64 8.27
N GLU A 5 1.85 -3.81 7.98
CA GLU A 5 0.96 -3.99 6.83
C GLU A 5 -0.35 -3.24 7.07
N MET A 6 -0.89 -3.31 8.30
CA MET A 6 -2.09 -2.59 8.68
C MET A 6 -1.89 -1.08 8.61
N ALA A 7 -0.77 -0.56 9.13
CA ALA A 7 -0.43 0.85 9.03
C ALA A 7 -0.31 1.32 7.56
N LEU A 8 0.34 0.53 6.71
CA LEU A 8 0.46 0.85 5.28
C LEU A 8 -0.91 0.87 4.59
N LEU A 9 -1.76 -0.13 4.88
CA LEU A 9 -3.13 -0.16 4.36
C LEU A 9 -3.95 1.02 4.86
N GLU A 10 -3.81 1.42 6.12
CA GLU A 10 -4.50 2.56 6.70
C GLU A 10 -4.06 3.88 6.05
N ILE A 11 -2.76 4.08 5.86
CA ILE A 11 -2.22 5.26 5.15
C ILE A 11 -2.81 5.36 3.74
N LEU A 12 -2.83 4.23 3.03
CA LEU A 12 -3.40 4.13 1.68
C LEU A 12 -4.91 4.41 1.67
N ALA A 13 -5.67 3.78 2.59
CA ALA A 13 -7.11 3.93 2.70
C ALA A 13 -7.54 5.35 3.12
N ARG A 14 -6.72 6.05 3.92
CA ARG A 14 -6.90 7.49 4.25
C ARG A 14 -6.60 8.42 3.07
N ASN A 15 -5.99 7.92 2.00
CA ASN A 15 -5.65 8.66 0.79
C ASN A 15 -6.21 7.96 -0.46
N PRO A 16 -7.54 7.76 -0.55
CA PRO A 16 -8.13 7.06 -1.67
C PRO A 16 -7.94 7.84 -2.97
N ASN A 17 -7.74 7.14 -4.07
CA ASN A 17 -7.55 7.68 -5.42
C ASN A 17 -6.39 8.69 -5.55
N ARG A 18 -5.44 8.66 -4.61
CA ARG A 18 -4.23 9.50 -4.64
C ARG A 18 -2.98 8.63 -4.78
N VAL A 19 -2.07 9.09 -5.63
CA VAL A 19 -0.74 8.45 -5.76
C VAL A 19 0.13 8.88 -4.60
N LEU A 20 0.61 7.91 -3.84
CA LEU A 20 1.63 8.11 -2.82
C LEU A 20 2.95 7.51 -3.31
N SER A 21 4.02 8.33 -3.30
CA SER A 21 5.36 7.87 -3.62
C SER A 21 5.91 6.94 -2.54
N ARG A 22 6.93 6.16 -2.89
CA ARG A 22 7.62 5.27 -1.95
C ARG A 22 8.16 6.04 -0.76
N ASP A 23 8.86 7.15 -1.01
CA ASP A 23 9.41 8.01 0.04
C ASP A 23 8.30 8.58 0.93
N ARG A 24 7.18 9.00 0.33
CA ARG A 24 6.03 9.49 1.10
C ARG A 24 5.42 8.40 1.98
N LEU A 25 5.33 7.17 1.50
CA LEU A 25 4.84 6.03 2.28
C LEU A 25 5.80 5.69 3.43
N ILE A 26 7.11 5.74 3.19
CA ILE A 26 8.14 5.55 4.23
C ILE A 26 7.99 6.63 5.32
N ASP A 27 7.88 7.90 4.93
CA ASP A 27 7.78 9.00 5.88
C ASP A 27 6.50 8.94 6.72
N LEU A 28 5.38 8.56 6.11
CA LEU A 28 4.14 8.34 6.84
C LEU A 28 4.23 7.13 7.78
N LEU A 29 4.90 6.05 7.37
CA LEU A 29 5.07 4.86 8.21
C LEU A 29 5.98 5.09 9.42
N LYS A 30 7.00 5.96 9.33
CA LYS A 30 7.85 6.32 10.48
C LYS A 30 7.04 6.91 11.64
N GLY A 31 5.91 7.55 11.37
CA GLY A 31 4.98 8.04 12.40
C GLY A 31 4.09 6.96 13.01
N TYR A 32 3.95 5.81 12.35
CA TYR A 32 3.04 4.72 12.72
C TYR A 32 3.75 3.49 13.33
N GLU A 33 5.02 3.22 13.01
CA GLU A 33 5.74 2.03 13.50
C GLU A 33 6.82 2.37 14.55
N ARG A 34 6.81 1.64 15.68
CA ARG A 34 7.95 1.52 16.62
C ARG A 34 8.86 0.32 16.32
N SER A 35 8.72 -0.34 15.17
CA SER A 35 9.46 -1.58 14.86
C SER A 35 10.62 -1.32 13.89
N PRO A 36 11.86 -1.77 14.21
CA PRO A 36 13.06 -1.53 13.40
C PRO A 36 13.18 -2.44 12.16
N TYR A 37 12.21 -3.32 11.89
CA TYR A 37 12.26 -4.19 10.71
C TYR A 37 11.71 -3.49 9.48
N ASP A 38 12.52 -2.57 8.96
CA ASP A 38 12.21 -1.73 7.81
C ASP A 38 12.36 -2.53 6.50
N ARG A 39 11.37 -3.39 6.22
CA ARG A 39 11.27 -4.05 4.91
C ARG A 39 10.76 -3.03 3.89
N SER A 40 11.31 -3.07 2.67
CA SER A 40 10.95 -2.14 1.59
C SER A 40 9.43 -2.05 1.36
N ILE A 41 8.97 -0.86 0.96
CA ILE A 41 7.55 -0.62 0.63
C ILE A 41 7.04 -1.64 -0.37
N ASP A 42 7.82 -1.95 -1.41
CA ASP A 42 7.41 -2.90 -2.46
C ASP A 42 7.12 -4.29 -1.88
N VAL A 43 7.93 -4.77 -0.93
CA VAL A 43 7.70 -6.07 -0.27
C VAL A 43 6.43 -6.02 0.58
N ARG A 44 6.18 -4.92 1.29
CA ARG A 44 4.95 -4.75 2.08
C ARG A 44 3.71 -4.67 1.19
N ILE A 45 3.78 -3.95 0.07
CA ILE A 45 2.71 -3.89 -0.93
C ILE A 45 2.44 -5.26 -1.53
N THR A 46 3.47 -6.01 -1.91
CA THR A 46 3.30 -7.38 -2.43
C THR A 46 2.58 -8.26 -1.42
N ARG A 47 2.97 -8.22 -0.14
CA ARG A 47 2.29 -9.00 0.91
C ARG A 47 0.87 -8.53 1.18
N LEU A 48 0.61 -7.22 1.12
CA LEU A 48 -0.74 -6.69 1.25
C LEU A 48 -1.63 -7.19 0.12
N ARG A 49 -1.15 -7.13 -1.13
CA ARG A 49 -1.90 -7.62 -2.28
C ARG A 49 -2.26 -9.10 -2.15
N HIS A 50 -1.31 -9.93 -1.71
CA HIS A 50 -1.57 -11.35 -1.42
C HIS A 50 -2.65 -11.60 -0.36
N LYS A 51 -3.01 -10.60 0.45
CA LYS A 51 -3.98 -10.75 1.54
C LYS A 51 -5.34 -10.12 1.23
N ILE A 52 -5.38 -9.06 0.41
CA ILE A 52 -6.60 -8.27 0.19
C ILE A 52 -7.11 -8.33 -1.25
N GLU A 53 -6.26 -8.67 -2.21
CA GLU A 53 -6.66 -8.77 -3.61
C GLU A 53 -7.16 -10.19 -3.89
N PRO A 54 -8.21 -10.35 -4.72
CA PRO A 54 -8.61 -11.65 -5.24
C PRO A 54 -7.48 -12.32 -6.06
N ASP A 55 -6.80 -11.53 -6.90
CA ASP A 55 -5.59 -11.94 -7.62
C ASP A 55 -4.49 -10.87 -7.42
N PRO A 56 -3.36 -11.21 -6.77
CA PRO A 56 -2.24 -10.28 -6.58
C PRO A 56 -1.55 -9.85 -7.88
N ARG A 57 -1.71 -10.61 -8.97
CA ARG A 57 -1.15 -10.32 -10.30
C ARG A 57 -2.01 -9.30 -11.05
N GLU A 58 -3.30 -9.24 -10.72
CA GLU A 58 -4.27 -8.28 -11.25
C GLU A 58 -4.87 -7.43 -10.10
N PRO A 59 -4.05 -6.59 -9.43
CA PRO A 59 -4.48 -5.89 -8.23
C PRO A 59 -5.55 -4.84 -8.54
N ARG A 60 -6.70 -4.98 -7.89
CA ARG A 60 -7.87 -4.12 -8.05
C ARG A 60 -7.81 -2.92 -7.11
N TYR A 61 -7.45 -3.15 -5.85
CA TYR A 61 -7.47 -2.11 -4.81
C TYR A 61 -6.18 -1.30 -4.75
N ILE A 62 -5.01 -1.95 -4.75
CA ILE A 62 -3.72 -1.25 -4.68
C ILE A 62 -3.08 -1.25 -6.07
N ARG A 63 -3.24 -0.17 -6.83
CA ARG A 63 -2.67 -0.02 -8.18
C ARG A 63 -1.24 0.49 -8.14
N THR A 64 -0.39 -0.05 -9.02
CA THR A 64 0.95 0.51 -9.26
C THR A 64 0.84 1.64 -10.26
N VAL A 65 1.31 2.83 -9.89
CA VAL A 65 1.51 3.94 -10.83
C VAL A 65 2.99 4.03 -11.15
N TRP A 66 3.38 3.49 -12.31
CA TRP A 66 4.78 3.36 -12.73
C TRP A 66 5.53 4.70 -12.66
N GLY A 67 6.72 4.68 -12.06
CA GLY A 67 7.55 5.86 -11.83
C GLY A 67 7.03 6.83 -10.75
N LYS A 68 5.82 6.63 -10.21
CA LYS A 68 5.22 7.56 -9.22
C LYS A 68 5.01 6.92 -7.85
N GLY A 69 4.51 5.68 -7.78
CA GLY A 69 4.27 4.99 -6.53
C GLY A 69 3.01 4.12 -6.55
N TYR A 70 2.23 4.18 -5.48
CA TYR A 70 1.06 3.33 -5.27
C TYR A 70 -0.19 4.17 -5.03
N MET A 71 -1.33 3.68 -5.52
CA MET A 71 -2.63 4.28 -5.30
C MET A 71 -3.57 3.22 -4.75
N PHE A 72 -4.39 3.61 -3.77
CA PHE A 72 -5.50 2.79 -3.31
C PHE A 72 -6.81 3.25 -3.93
N THR A 73 -7.61 2.30 -4.40
CA THR A 73 -8.88 2.50 -5.08
C THR A 73 -9.94 1.66 -4.36
N PRO A 74 -10.82 2.27 -3.54
CA PRO A 74 -11.82 1.53 -2.76
C PRO A 74 -12.90 0.88 -3.63
N GLU A 75 -13.22 1.50 -4.76
CA GLU A 75 -14.11 0.98 -5.79
C GLU A 75 -13.27 0.70 -7.04
N PRO A 76 -12.69 -0.50 -7.16
CA PRO A 76 -11.94 -0.83 -8.36
C PRO A 76 -12.90 -0.77 -9.53
N ASP A 77 -12.66 0.16 -10.47
CA ASP A 77 -13.52 0.40 -11.63
C ASP A 77 -14.14 -0.90 -12.13
N ALA A 78 -15.46 -0.90 -12.26
CA ALA A 78 -16.19 -1.93 -12.99
C ALA A 78 -15.80 -1.81 -14.47
N ALA A 79 -14.65 -2.37 -14.82
CA ALA A 79 -14.30 -2.68 -16.20
C ALA A 79 -15.05 -3.94 -16.64
#